data_AF-A0A6F8SZE6-F1
#
_entry.id   AF-A0A6F8SZE6-F1
#
_cell.length_a   1.000
_cell.length_b   1.000
_cell.length_c   1.000
_cell.angle_alpha   90.00
_cell.angle_beta   90.00
_cell.angle_gamma   90.00
#
_symmetry.space_group_name_H-M   'P 1'
#
loop_
_entity.id
_entity.type
_entity.pdbx_description
1 polymer ?
#
loop_
_entity_poly.entity_id
_entity_poly.type
_entity_poly.pdbx_seq_one_letter_code
_entity_poly.pdbx_strand_id
1 'polypeptide(L)'
;MLRTPRTVIRVLSKHQSVDLLNATTNPTHKLIMRLALTTGLRREELATFPLKYVIDPVMYTKHRSFIRINLDPRDMTIKRNQPRGIDVPRTVMEALWQYVLNRRHQHENISGQRQSVLFLTESGQPYANDGAAFLGLVKKAGAAAGIPYINVHILRHTYATHTLYAMMQSKAQTHALLYVRDRLGHASVTSTEKYLHCLSELEDALMNDYQSEIDLISRGDWQCLEKNFNRQPPAPGKDASDKTLELTSLPPAQMVVSLPENATGRRNLDFAKHYGNGCDVVVYATQRALDLMARACAESDGKTLSAATIARYHQNGLSAFLPFCATMSAALKRELRLDDIDRQFIDQFIAHLRQSDVRLSSQKVRYATTKAVLAAMGESGWIAKDIFPRNPFPNSNRSMKGQTALSEPERRSVLQALKTDMRAIIKGSGSLTSEELAVCLLAIAARTGINPTPALELLTDCLQPHPIKSDRYVLVSFKRRGNATHIQSLRRAADVESMVSALPDVARIIDLVRERNDTIRQSSNSRRFCLSTRAYPGKTPGKWAGWLNTLSPAALRRFSTGIR
;
A
#
# COMPACT_ATOMS: atom_id res chain seq x y z
N MET A 1 24.85 -32.88 -26.59
CA MET A 1 23.45 -33.01 -26.12
C MET A 1 22.57 -32.08 -26.94
N LEU A 2 21.72 -32.63 -27.82
CA LEU A 2 20.74 -31.86 -28.57
C LEU A 2 19.79 -31.17 -27.59
N ARG A 3 19.78 -29.83 -27.56
CA ARG A 3 18.81 -29.05 -26.78
C ARG A 3 17.42 -29.39 -27.32
N THR A 4 16.60 -30.06 -26.51
CA THR A 4 15.19 -30.27 -26.81
C THR A 4 14.56 -28.92 -27.15
N PRO A 5 13.88 -28.77 -28.31
CA PRO A 5 13.24 -27.51 -28.67
C PRO A 5 12.25 -27.13 -27.57
N ARG A 6 12.40 -25.91 -27.04
CA ARG A 6 11.55 -25.40 -25.96
C ARG A 6 10.11 -25.27 -26.49
N THR A 7 9.14 -25.84 -25.78
CA THR A 7 7.72 -25.71 -26.12
C THR A 7 7.31 -24.23 -26.08
N VAL A 8 6.91 -23.69 -27.23
CA VAL A 8 6.39 -22.32 -27.35
C VAL A 8 5.13 -22.19 -26.49
N ILE A 9 5.14 -21.25 -25.55
CA ILE A 9 3.99 -20.99 -24.67
C ILE A 9 3.00 -20.14 -25.46
N ARG A 10 1.85 -20.72 -25.79
CA ARG A 10 0.77 -19.98 -26.45
C ARG A 10 0.08 -19.06 -25.47
N VAL A 11 -0.14 -17.82 -25.89
CA VAL A 11 -0.90 -16.80 -25.16
C VAL A 11 -1.91 -16.15 -26.08
N LEU A 12 -2.92 -15.49 -25.51
CA LEU A 12 -3.90 -14.72 -26.27
C LEU A 12 -3.46 -13.27 -26.38
N SER A 13 -3.76 -12.63 -27.51
CA SER A 13 -3.73 -11.16 -27.60
C SER A 13 -4.89 -10.54 -26.80
N LYS A 14 -4.88 -9.21 -26.61
CA LYS A 14 -5.99 -8.49 -25.98
C LYS A 14 -7.28 -8.66 -26.78
N HIS A 15 -7.21 -8.55 -28.11
CA HIS A 15 -8.35 -8.77 -29.01
C HIS A 15 -8.91 -10.19 -28.90
N GLN A 16 -8.05 -11.21 -28.97
CA GLN A 16 -8.46 -12.61 -28.79
C GLN A 16 -9.09 -12.88 -27.42
N SER A 17 -8.62 -12.19 -26.37
CA SER A 17 -9.21 -12.28 -25.04
C SER A 17 -10.62 -11.67 -25.00
N VAL A 18 -10.84 -10.57 -25.72
CA VAL A 18 -12.17 -9.94 -25.86
C VAL A 18 -13.10 -10.82 -26.70
N ASP A 19 -12.65 -11.34 -27.84
CA ASP A 19 -13.41 -12.24 -28.70
C ASP A 19 -13.87 -13.48 -27.94
N LEU A 20 -12.97 -14.09 -27.16
CA LEU A 20 -13.30 -15.24 -26.31
C LEU A 20 -14.41 -14.91 -25.32
N LEU A 21 -14.33 -13.76 -24.65
CA LEU A 21 -15.35 -13.32 -23.68
C LEU A 21 -16.68 -12.98 -24.37
N ASN A 22 -16.65 -12.49 -25.61
CA ASN A 22 -17.84 -12.16 -26.39
C ASN A 22 -18.52 -13.39 -26.99
N ALA A 23 -17.75 -14.38 -27.44
CA ALA A 23 -18.24 -15.67 -27.93
C ALA A 23 -18.89 -16.53 -26.83
N THR A 24 -18.72 -16.16 -25.56
CA THR A 24 -19.28 -16.89 -24.43
C THR A 24 -20.66 -16.38 -24.06
N THR A 25 -21.68 -17.17 -24.39
CA THR A 25 -23.09 -16.83 -24.16
C THR A 25 -23.51 -16.97 -22.69
N ASN A 26 -23.07 -18.02 -22.00
CA ASN A 26 -23.43 -18.25 -20.59
C ASN A 26 -22.69 -17.24 -19.68
N PRO A 27 -23.41 -16.40 -18.90
CA PRO A 27 -22.80 -15.35 -18.08
C PRO A 27 -21.94 -15.86 -16.94
N THR A 28 -22.27 -17.02 -16.37
CA THR A 28 -21.44 -17.68 -15.34
C THR A 28 -20.13 -18.14 -15.96
N HIS A 29 -20.17 -18.74 -17.15
CA HIS A 29 -18.97 -19.16 -17.89
C HIS A 29 -18.10 -17.97 -18.27
N LYS A 30 -18.71 -16.87 -18.72
CA LYS A 30 -18.02 -15.61 -19.03
C LYS A 30 -17.33 -15.02 -17.80
N LEU A 31 -17.98 -15.06 -16.64
CA LEU A 31 -17.40 -14.59 -15.38
C LEU A 31 -16.22 -15.46 -14.91
N ILE A 32 -16.31 -16.78 -15.06
CA ILE A 32 -15.21 -17.72 -14.76
C ILE A 32 -13.99 -17.43 -15.63
N MET A 33 -14.18 -17.25 -16.94
CA MET A 33 -13.08 -16.92 -17.86
C MET A 33 -12.49 -15.54 -17.58
N ARG A 34 -13.33 -14.55 -17.26
CA ARG A 34 -12.88 -13.21 -16.87
C ARG A 34 -12.06 -13.27 -15.57
N LEU A 35 -12.45 -14.07 -14.59
CA LEU A 35 -11.66 -14.30 -13.38
C LEU A 35 -10.31 -14.97 -13.71
N ALA A 36 -10.31 -16.01 -14.56
CA ALA A 36 -9.10 -16.70 -14.98
C ALA A 36 -8.09 -15.77 -15.68
N LEU A 37 -8.56 -14.95 -16.63
CA LEU A 37 -7.73 -14.01 -17.39
C LEU A 37 -7.16 -12.87 -16.54
N THR A 38 -7.80 -12.54 -15.42
CA THR A 38 -7.41 -11.39 -14.57
C THR A 38 -6.63 -11.77 -13.32
N THR A 39 -6.61 -13.05 -12.95
CA THR A 39 -5.95 -13.54 -11.72
C THR A 39 -4.97 -14.68 -11.95
N GLY A 40 -5.04 -15.35 -13.11
CA GLY A 40 -4.16 -16.46 -13.47
C GLY A 40 -4.36 -17.71 -12.61
N LEU A 41 -5.53 -17.91 -12.00
CA LEU A 41 -5.84 -19.11 -11.22
C LEU A 41 -5.71 -20.39 -12.05
N ARG A 42 -5.35 -21.51 -11.40
CA ARG A 42 -5.36 -22.85 -12.01
C ARG A 42 -6.80 -23.34 -12.17
N ARG A 43 -7.01 -24.34 -13.03
CA ARG A 43 -8.33 -24.95 -13.26
C ARG A 43 -8.99 -25.47 -11.97
N GLU A 44 -8.23 -26.25 -11.22
CA GLU A 44 -8.62 -26.80 -9.90
C GLU A 44 -8.95 -25.68 -8.89
N GLU A 45 -8.20 -24.58 -8.92
CA GLU A 45 -8.42 -23.43 -8.05
C GLU A 45 -9.67 -22.64 -8.46
N LEU A 46 -9.98 -22.52 -9.75
CA LEU A 46 -11.22 -21.92 -10.23
C LEU A 46 -12.44 -22.75 -9.82
N ALA A 47 -12.31 -24.07 -9.81
CA ALA A 47 -13.41 -25.00 -9.52
C ALA A 47 -13.76 -25.02 -8.03
N THR A 48 -12.74 -24.92 -7.19
CA THR A 48 -12.87 -24.98 -5.74
C THR A 48 -12.81 -23.60 -5.07
N PHE A 49 -12.91 -22.52 -5.86
CA PHE A 49 -12.82 -21.16 -5.34
C PHE A 49 -13.93 -20.91 -4.31
N PRO A 50 -13.62 -20.60 -3.04
CA PRO A 50 -14.61 -20.51 -1.97
C PRO A 50 -15.52 -19.28 -2.08
N LEU A 51 -16.79 -19.43 -1.68
CA LEU A 51 -17.73 -18.32 -1.60
C LEU A 51 -17.24 -17.19 -0.67
N LYS A 52 -16.60 -17.55 0.45
CA LYS A 52 -16.13 -16.60 1.46
C LYS A 52 -15.04 -15.62 0.99
N TYR A 53 -14.44 -15.87 -0.18
CA TYR A 53 -13.46 -14.96 -0.78
C TYR A 53 -14.11 -13.84 -1.61
N VAL A 54 -15.43 -13.89 -1.84
CA VAL A 54 -16.17 -12.79 -2.46
C VAL A 54 -16.48 -11.75 -1.38
N ILE A 55 -15.98 -10.54 -1.58
CA ILE A 55 -16.11 -9.43 -0.63
C ILE A 55 -17.17 -8.46 -1.16
N ASP A 56 -18.07 -8.03 -0.29
CA ASP A 56 -19.07 -6.99 -0.61
C ASP A 56 -18.37 -5.69 -1.05
N PRO A 57 -18.67 -5.16 -2.25
CA PRO A 57 -18.17 -3.89 -2.73
C PRO A 57 -18.35 -2.69 -1.79
N VAL A 58 -19.38 -2.71 -0.95
CA VAL A 58 -19.63 -1.65 0.04
C VAL A 58 -18.53 -1.63 1.12
N MET A 59 -17.90 -2.78 1.40
CA MET A 59 -16.85 -2.91 2.43
C MET A 59 -15.49 -2.31 2.01
N TYR A 60 -15.32 -1.91 0.75
CA TYR A 60 -14.10 -1.27 0.25
C TYR A 60 -14.37 0.07 -0.45
N THR A 61 -14.57 1.14 0.33
CA THR A 61 -14.92 2.50 -0.16
C THR A 61 -13.76 3.37 -0.69
N LYS A 62 -12.54 2.85 -0.89
CA LYS A 62 -11.38 3.65 -1.35
C LYS A 62 -10.94 3.29 -2.79
N HIS A 63 -10.28 4.24 -3.46
CA HIS A 63 -9.73 4.27 -4.84
C HIS A 63 -8.78 3.10 -5.27
N ARG A 64 -8.95 1.88 -4.76
CA ARG A 64 -8.12 0.73 -5.13
C ARG A 64 -8.68 0.06 -6.39
N SER A 65 -7.86 -0.06 -7.42
CA SER A 65 -8.21 -0.77 -8.66
C SER A 65 -8.26 -2.30 -8.48
N PHE A 66 -7.63 -2.82 -7.42
CA PHE A 66 -7.52 -4.25 -7.12
C PHE A 66 -7.82 -4.57 -5.65
N ILE A 67 -8.41 -5.75 -5.41
CA ILE A 67 -8.67 -6.33 -4.09
C ILE A 67 -7.76 -7.55 -3.92
N ARG A 68 -6.94 -7.53 -2.86
CA ARG A 68 -6.03 -8.63 -2.52
C ARG A 68 -6.81 -9.73 -1.80
N ILE A 69 -6.75 -10.96 -2.32
CA ILE A 69 -7.29 -12.17 -1.68
C ILE A 69 -6.14 -13.11 -1.38
N ASN A 70 -6.05 -13.61 -0.15
CA ASN A 70 -5.07 -14.62 0.23
C ASN A 70 -5.71 -16.00 0.14
N LEU A 71 -5.25 -16.81 -0.80
CA LEU A 71 -5.72 -18.18 -0.99
C LEU A 71 -5.06 -19.07 0.06
N ASP A 72 -5.88 -19.81 0.80
CA ASP A 72 -5.45 -20.77 1.82
C ASP A 72 -5.79 -22.21 1.34
N PRO A 73 -4.82 -23.15 1.37
CA PRO A 73 -5.08 -24.53 1.01
C PRO A 73 -6.10 -25.27 1.91
N ARG A 74 -6.40 -24.72 3.10
CA ARG A 74 -7.48 -25.24 3.96
C ARG A 74 -8.87 -24.98 3.40
N ASP A 75 -8.98 -24.00 2.51
CA ASP A 75 -10.27 -23.52 2.00
C ASP A 75 -10.58 -24.06 0.60
N MET A 76 -9.55 -24.39 -0.17
CA MET A 76 -9.67 -24.77 -1.57
C MET A 76 -8.49 -25.63 -2.04
N THR A 77 -8.65 -26.30 -3.18
CA THR A 77 -7.57 -27.10 -3.77
C THR A 77 -6.49 -26.20 -4.35
N ILE A 78 -5.30 -26.20 -3.72
CA ILE A 78 -4.12 -25.48 -4.21
C ILE A 78 -2.98 -26.46 -4.46
N LYS A 79 -2.46 -26.45 -5.69
CA LYS A 79 -1.30 -27.28 -6.06
C LYS A 79 -0.12 -27.02 -5.11
N ARG A 80 0.44 -28.12 -4.56
CA ARG A 80 1.54 -28.12 -3.57
C ARG A 80 1.22 -27.45 -2.23
N ASN A 81 -0.06 -27.21 -1.93
CA ASN A 81 -0.50 -26.67 -0.63
C ASN A 81 0.19 -25.34 -0.24
N GLN A 82 0.55 -24.51 -1.23
CA GLN A 82 1.25 -23.24 -1.00
C GLN A 82 0.28 -22.05 -0.97
N PRO A 83 0.05 -21.41 0.18
CA PRO A 83 -0.80 -20.23 0.27
C PRO A 83 -0.19 -19.05 -0.50
N ARG A 84 -1.03 -18.22 -1.13
CA ARG A 84 -0.56 -17.02 -1.84
C ARG A 84 -1.62 -15.95 -1.99
N GLY A 85 -1.19 -14.70 -2.12
CA GLY A 85 -2.07 -13.59 -2.42
C GLY A 85 -2.29 -13.39 -3.92
N ILE A 86 -3.54 -13.36 -4.38
CA ILE A 86 -3.92 -12.89 -5.72
C ILE A 86 -4.50 -11.48 -5.66
N ASP A 87 -4.41 -10.74 -6.76
CA ASP A 87 -5.02 -9.41 -6.89
C ASP A 87 -6.19 -9.50 -7.89
N VAL A 88 -7.41 -9.31 -7.41
CA VAL A 88 -8.63 -9.37 -8.23
C VAL A 88 -9.04 -7.95 -8.61
N PRO A 89 -9.24 -7.63 -9.89
CA PRO A 89 -9.73 -6.31 -10.28
C PRO A 89 -11.07 -6.01 -9.62
N ARG A 90 -11.27 -4.75 -9.22
CA ARG A 90 -12.53 -4.29 -8.60
C ARG A 90 -13.75 -4.67 -9.43
N THR A 91 -13.68 -4.44 -10.73
CA THR A 91 -14.78 -4.72 -11.65
C THR A 91 -15.10 -6.21 -11.79
N VAL A 92 -14.15 -7.09 -11.48
CA VAL A 92 -14.37 -8.55 -11.43
C VAL A 92 -14.99 -8.92 -10.10
N MET A 93 -14.51 -8.38 -8.98
CA MET A 93 -15.10 -8.62 -7.66
C MET A 93 -16.57 -8.19 -7.59
N GLU A 94 -16.89 -7.01 -8.14
CA GLU A 94 -18.28 -6.53 -8.24
C GLU A 94 -19.16 -7.52 -9.04
N ALA A 95 -18.64 -8.07 -10.13
CA ALA A 95 -19.37 -9.07 -10.91
C ALA A 95 -19.52 -10.42 -10.17
N LEU A 96 -18.52 -10.82 -9.37
CA LEU A 96 -18.63 -11.99 -8.49
C LEU A 96 -19.70 -11.79 -7.43
N TRP A 97 -19.74 -10.62 -6.79
CA TRP A 97 -20.77 -10.28 -5.81
C TRP A 97 -22.18 -10.30 -6.42
N GLN A 98 -22.36 -9.70 -7.61
CA GLN A 98 -23.63 -9.74 -8.32
C GLN A 98 -24.05 -11.16 -8.72
N TYR A 99 -23.08 -12.03 -9.06
CA TYR A 99 -23.36 -13.43 -9.31
C TYR A 99 -23.83 -14.16 -8.03
N VAL A 100 -23.21 -13.89 -6.89
CA VAL A 100 -23.60 -14.47 -5.58
C VAL A 100 -25.03 -14.09 -5.21
N LEU A 101 -25.39 -12.81 -5.33
CA LEU A 101 -26.72 -12.32 -4.96
C LEU A 101 -27.84 -12.85 -5.86
N ASN A 102 -27.56 -13.02 -7.15
CA ASN A 102 -28.58 -13.34 -8.15
C ASN A 102 -28.57 -14.83 -8.55
N ARG A 103 -27.64 -15.19 -9.44
CA ARG A 103 -27.63 -16.49 -10.14
C ARG A 103 -27.25 -17.65 -9.24
N ARG A 104 -26.28 -17.43 -8.35
CA ARG A 104 -25.82 -18.48 -7.45
C ARG A 104 -26.92 -18.90 -6.47
N HIS A 105 -27.64 -17.93 -5.91
CA HIS A 105 -28.77 -18.21 -5.03
C HIS A 105 -29.87 -19.02 -5.74
N GLN A 106 -30.18 -18.69 -7.00
CA GLN A 106 -31.11 -19.47 -7.83
C GLN A 106 -30.63 -20.92 -8.01
N HIS A 107 -29.34 -21.12 -8.26
CA HIS A 107 -28.76 -22.45 -8.44
C HIS A 107 -28.78 -23.28 -7.13
N GLU A 108 -28.56 -22.66 -5.96
CA GLU A 108 -28.71 -23.35 -4.66
C GLU A 108 -30.16 -23.73 -4.36
N ASN A 109 -31.12 -22.90 -4.79
CA ASN A 109 -32.54 -23.23 -4.66
C ASN A 109 -32.92 -24.44 -5.53
N ILE A 110 -32.32 -24.58 -6.72
CA ILE A 110 -32.52 -25.74 -7.62
C ILE A 110 -31.97 -27.02 -6.99
N SER A 111 -30.76 -26.97 -6.41
CA SER A 111 -30.16 -28.17 -5.79
C SER A 111 -30.69 -28.47 -4.39
N GLY A 112 -31.37 -27.52 -3.74
CA GLY A 112 -31.85 -27.64 -2.37
C GLY A 112 -30.75 -27.70 -1.32
N GLN A 113 -29.49 -27.43 -1.69
CA GLN A 113 -28.33 -27.55 -0.81
C GLN A 113 -27.45 -26.31 -0.88
N ARG A 114 -27.04 -25.81 0.29
CA ARG A 114 -26.05 -24.74 0.38
C ARG A 114 -24.66 -25.29 0.07
N GLN A 115 -23.97 -24.61 -0.84
CA GLN A 115 -22.64 -25.01 -1.28
C GLN A 115 -21.58 -24.05 -0.72
N SER A 116 -20.38 -24.55 -0.41
CA SER A 116 -19.27 -23.71 0.07
C SER A 116 -18.45 -23.09 -1.06
N VAL A 117 -18.49 -23.69 -2.25
CA VAL A 117 -17.81 -23.22 -3.47
C VAL A 117 -18.58 -22.08 -4.14
N LEU A 118 -17.84 -21.21 -4.83
CA LEU A 118 -18.40 -20.03 -5.50
C LEU A 118 -19.18 -20.42 -6.75
N PHE A 119 -18.54 -21.08 -7.71
CA PHE A 119 -19.15 -21.39 -8.99
C PHE A 119 -19.91 -22.72 -8.96
N LEU A 120 -21.17 -22.68 -9.40
CA LEU A 120 -22.05 -23.83 -9.48
C LEU A 120 -22.39 -24.12 -10.94
N THR A 121 -22.68 -25.39 -11.22
CA THR A 121 -23.28 -25.85 -12.47
C THR A 121 -24.74 -25.38 -12.55
N GLU A 122 -25.37 -25.56 -13.71
CA GLU A 122 -26.79 -25.23 -13.91
C GLU A 122 -27.73 -26.05 -13.01
N SER A 123 -27.30 -27.23 -12.57
CA SER A 123 -28.02 -28.07 -11.59
C SER A 123 -27.71 -27.71 -10.13
N GLY A 124 -26.99 -26.62 -9.87
CA GLY A 124 -26.66 -26.17 -8.51
C GLY A 124 -25.60 -26.99 -7.78
N GLN A 125 -24.88 -27.85 -8.49
CA GLN A 125 -23.82 -28.68 -7.93
C GLN A 125 -22.42 -28.08 -8.20
N PRO A 126 -21.41 -28.33 -7.35
CA PRO A 126 -20.01 -27.99 -7.62
C PRO A 126 -19.51 -28.58 -8.95
N TYR A 127 -18.54 -27.92 -9.58
CA TYR A 127 -17.89 -28.47 -10.78
C TYR A 127 -17.00 -29.68 -10.41
N ALA A 128 -17.38 -30.86 -10.89
CA ALA A 128 -16.68 -32.12 -10.61
C ALA A 128 -15.29 -32.23 -11.27
N ASN A 129 -14.52 -33.25 -10.88
CA ASN A 129 -13.23 -33.66 -11.48
C ASN A 129 -12.20 -32.52 -11.57
N ASP A 130 -12.02 -31.78 -10.48
CA ASP A 130 -11.11 -30.62 -10.41
C ASP A 130 -11.32 -29.59 -11.53
N GLY A 131 -12.58 -29.40 -11.93
CA GLY A 131 -12.98 -28.48 -12.99
C GLY A 131 -12.76 -29.01 -14.40
N ALA A 132 -12.77 -30.33 -14.64
CA ALA A 132 -12.66 -30.90 -15.99
C ALA A 132 -13.72 -30.33 -16.96
N ALA A 133 -14.93 -30.06 -16.46
CA ALA A 133 -16.00 -29.40 -17.22
C ALA A 133 -15.60 -28.00 -17.72
N PHE A 134 -14.71 -27.28 -17.02
CA PHE A 134 -14.18 -26.01 -17.51
C PHE A 134 -13.33 -26.15 -18.76
N LEU A 135 -12.66 -27.29 -18.96
CA LEU A 135 -11.92 -27.53 -20.19
C LEU A 135 -12.87 -27.58 -21.39
N GLY A 136 -14.00 -28.28 -21.27
CA GLY A 136 -15.02 -28.35 -22.32
C GLY A 136 -15.64 -26.98 -22.62
N LEU A 137 -15.95 -26.22 -21.57
CA LEU A 137 -16.46 -24.85 -21.66
C LEU A 137 -15.49 -23.91 -22.39
N VAL A 138 -14.22 -23.89 -21.98
CA VAL A 138 -13.20 -23.02 -22.59
C VAL A 138 -12.92 -23.42 -24.02
N LYS A 139 -12.89 -24.73 -24.33
CA LYS A 139 -12.75 -25.22 -25.71
C LYS A 139 -13.93 -24.82 -26.59
N LYS A 140 -15.17 -24.91 -26.08
CA LYS A 140 -16.37 -24.48 -26.81
C LYS A 140 -16.34 -22.98 -27.12
N ALA A 141 -16.00 -22.16 -26.12
CA ALA A 141 -15.82 -20.72 -26.32
C ALA A 141 -14.69 -20.39 -27.29
N GLY A 142 -13.57 -21.13 -27.22
CA GLY A 142 -12.46 -20.99 -28.15
C GLY A 142 -12.83 -21.33 -29.58
N ALA A 143 -13.53 -22.43 -29.81
CA ALA A 143 -14.01 -22.81 -31.14
C ALA A 143 -14.91 -21.72 -31.74
N ALA A 144 -15.82 -21.16 -30.93
CA ALA A 144 -16.69 -20.06 -31.35
C ALA A 144 -15.92 -18.74 -31.63
N ALA A 145 -14.79 -18.51 -30.95
CA ALA A 145 -13.93 -17.35 -31.15
C ALA A 145 -12.81 -17.57 -32.20
N GLY A 146 -12.76 -18.73 -32.88
CA GLY A 146 -11.68 -19.04 -33.82
C GLY A 146 -10.32 -19.34 -33.19
N ILE A 147 -10.29 -19.74 -31.91
CA ILE A 147 -9.08 -20.02 -31.11
C ILE A 147 -9.02 -21.53 -30.76
N PRO A 148 -8.62 -22.41 -31.69
CA PRO A 148 -8.75 -23.87 -31.52
C PRO A 148 -7.80 -24.46 -30.48
N TYR A 149 -6.72 -23.74 -30.13
CA TYR A 149 -5.69 -24.22 -29.21
C TYR A 149 -5.98 -23.91 -27.74
N ILE A 150 -7.09 -23.24 -27.42
CA ILE A 150 -7.33 -22.71 -26.09
C ILE A 150 -7.54 -23.78 -25.01
N ASN A 151 -7.06 -23.49 -23.81
CA ASN A 151 -7.35 -24.23 -22.59
C ASN A 151 -7.15 -23.29 -21.37
N VAL A 152 -7.47 -23.78 -20.17
CA VAL A 152 -7.38 -22.99 -18.93
C VAL A 152 -5.93 -22.56 -18.62
N HIS A 153 -4.92 -23.35 -18.98
CA HIS A 153 -3.52 -22.95 -18.81
C HIS A 153 -3.12 -21.79 -19.72
N ILE A 154 -3.71 -21.69 -20.92
CA ILE A 154 -3.47 -20.56 -21.82
C ILE A 154 -4.05 -19.27 -21.23
N LEU A 155 -5.22 -19.30 -20.58
CA LEU A 155 -5.75 -18.12 -19.87
C LEU A 155 -4.79 -17.67 -18.77
N ARG A 156 -4.22 -18.63 -18.03
CA ARG A 156 -3.21 -18.36 -17.01
C ARG A 156 -1.89 -17.82 -17.58
N HIS A 157 -1.42 -18.36 -18.70
CA HIS A 157 -0.24 -17.85 -19.40
C HIS A 157 -0.47 -16.44 -19.94
N THR A 158 -1.66 -16.20 -20.48
CA THR A 158 -2.10 -14.87 -20.95
C THR A 158 -2.05 -13.86 -19.82
N TYR A 159 -2.66 -14.15 -18.65
CA TYR A 159 -2.54 -13.29 -17.47
C TYR A 159 -1.07 -13.00 -17.11
N ALA A 160 -0.25 -14.04 -17.03
CA ALA A 160 1.14 -13.93 -16.62
C ALA A 160 1.96 -13.02 -17.55
N THR A 161 1.83 -13.22 -18.85
CA THR A 161 2.60 -12.49 -19.87
C THR A 161 2.13 -11.04 -19.98
N HIS A 162 0.82 -10.79 -20.05
CA HIS A 162 0.28 -9.43 -20.11
C HIS A 162 0.60 -8.62 -18.85
N THR A 163 0.49 -9.23 -17.67
CA THR A 163 0.84 -8.58 -16.40
C THR A 163 2.34 -8.30 -16.33
N LEU A 164 3.18 -9.25 -16.74
CA LEU A 164 4.62 -9.07 -16.76
C LEU A 164 5.01 -7.90 -17.67
N TYR A 165 4.45 -7.85 -18.89
CA TYR A 165 4.67 -6.76 -19.85
C TYR A 165 4.26 -5.41 -19.27
N ALA A 166 3.01 -5.27 -18.80
CA ALA A 166 2.49 -4.02 -18.27
C ALA A 166 3.30 -3.52 -17.06
N MET A 167 3.80 -4.42 -16.22
CA MET A 167 4.65 -4.05 -15.08
C MET A 167 6.07 -3.67 -15.50
N MET A 168 6.63 -4.28 -16.54
CA MET A 168 7.95 -3.94 -17.07
C MET A 168 7.99 -2.51 -17.66
N GLN A 169 6.85 -1.97 -18.12
CA GLN A 169 6.75 -0.59 -18.58
C GLN A 169 6.92 0.46 -17.46
N SER A 170 6.71 0.08 -16.20
CA SER A 170 6.68 1.02 -15.06
C SER A 170 7.63 0.65 -13.92
N LYS A 171 8.18 -0.57 -13.92
CA LYS A 171 9.02 -1.11 -12.85
C LYS A 171 10.17 -1.92 -13.42
N ALA A 172 11.22 -2.09 -12.62
CA ALA A 172 12.33 -2.97 -12.96
C ALA A 172 11.84 -4.40 -13.26
N GLN A 173 12.42 -5.03 -14.29
CA GLN A 173 12.10 -6.39 -14.73
C GLN A 173 12.12 -7.42 -13.58
N THR A 174 13.08 -7.30 -12.67
CA THR A 174 13.17 -8.17 -11.47
C THR A 174 11.93 -8.08 -10.58
N HIS A 175 11.41 -6.87 -10.36
CA HIS A 175 10.20 -6.66 -9.58
C HIS A 175 8.97 -7.22 -10.30
N ALA A 176 8.86 -7.03 -11.62
CA ALA A 176 7.76 -7.55 -12.42
C ALA A 176 7.71 -9.10 -12.36
N LEU A 177 8.87 -9.76 -12.49
CA LEU A 177 8.98 -11.22 -12.39
C LEU A 177 8.59 -11.77 -11.01
N LEU A 178 9.08 -11.14 -9.94
CA LEU A 178 8.73 -11.53 -8.57
C LEU A 178 7.24 -11.35 -8.31
N TYR A 179 6.65 -10.25 -8.80
CA TYR A 179 5.22 -10.02 -8.68
C TYR A 179 4.40 -11.13 -9.33
N VAL A 180 4.70 -11.49 -10.58
CA VAL A 180 3.99 -12.55 -11.30
C VAL A 180 4.24 -13.92 -10.67
N ARG A 181 5.48 -14.23 -10.25
CA ARG A 181 5.82 -15.48 -9.55
C ARG A 181 4.92 -15.71 -8.33
N ASP A 182 4.85 -14.71 -7.45
CA ASP A 182 4.11 -14.81 -6.19
C ASP A 182 2.61 -15.00 -6.42
N ARG A 183 2.04 -14.27 -7.39
CA ARG A 183 0.61 -14.34 -7.77
C ARG A 183 0.26 -15.68 -8.40
N LEU A 184 1.16 -16.24 -9.20
CA LEU A 184 1.00 -17.56 -9.79
C LEU A 184 1.28 -18.70 -8.78
N GLY A 185 1.99 -18.44 -7.68
CA GLY A 185 2.40 -19.49 -6.75
C GLY A 185 3.40 -20.44 -7.39
N HIS A 186 4.43 -19.86 -8.02
CA HIS A 186 5.57 -20.61 -8.54
C HIS A 186 6.66 -20.70 -7.47
N ALA A 187 7.09 -21.91 -7.14
CA ALA A 187 8.14 -22.15 -6.16
C ALA A 187 9.53 -21.62 -6.60
N SER A 188 9.74 -21.40 -7.90
CA SER A 188 10.98 -20.89 -8.47
C SER A 188 10.69 -19.80 -9.51
N VAL A 189 11.56 -18.78 -9.55
CA VAL A 189 11.52 -17.71 -10.58
C VAL A 189 11.74 -18.29 -11.97
N THR A 190 12.51 -19.37 -12.12
CA THR A 190 12.72 -20.10 -13.39
C THR A 190 11.41 -20.49 -14.09
N SER A 191 10.38 -20.85 -13.30
CA SER A 191 9.04 -21.18 -13.84
C SER A 191 8.28 -19.97 -14.38
N THR A 192 8.68 -18.75 -13.99
CA THR A 192 8.14 -17.47 -14.43
C THR A 192 9.02 -16.83 -15.51
N GLU A 193 10.33 -17.08 -15.52
CA GLU A 193 11.26 -16.60 -16.55
C GLU A 193 10.87 -17.04 -17.96
N LYS A 194 10.21 -18.19 -18.09
CA LYS A 194 9.66 -18.64 -19.38
C LYS A 194 8.77 -17.61 -20.07
N TYR A 195 8.12 -16.70 -19.32
CA TYR A 195 7.31 -15.62 -19.89
C TYR A 195 8.13 -14.44 -20.43
N LEU A 196 9.38 -14.24 -19.98
CA LEU A 196 10.27 -13.22 -20.55
C LEU A 196 10.58 -13.51 -22.02
N HIS A 197 10.82 -14.78 -22.32
CA HIS A 197 11.10 -15.23 -23.68
C HIS A 197 9.89 -15.09 -24.60
N CYS A 198 8.67 -15.14 -24.06
CA CYS A 198 7.45 -14.86 -24.81
C CYS A 198 7.28 -13.38 -25.13
N LEU A 199 7.86 -12.47 -24.33
CA LEU A 199 7.71 -11.02 -24.55
C LEU A 199 8.44 -10.54 -25.80
N SER A 200 9.62 -11.08 -26.10
CA SER A 200 10.37 -10.74 -27.32
C SER A 200 9.65 -11.17 -28.61
N GLU A 201 8.76 -12.17 -28.54
CA GLU A 201 7.92 -12.61 -29.68
C GLU A 201 6.61 -11.82 -29.77
N LEU A 202 6.22 -11.10 -28.70
CA LEU A 202 4.94 -10.37 -28.59
C LEU A 202 5.10 -8.85 -28.73
N GLU A 203 6.32 -8.32 -28.84
CA GLU A 203 6.56 -6.89 -29.04
C GLU A 203 5.77 -6.34 -30.23
N ASP A 204 5.73 -7.04 -31.37
CA ASP A 204 4.96 -6.59 -32.54
C ASP A 204 3.44 -6.59 -32.34
N ALA A 205 2.90 -7.54 -31.55
CA ALA A 205 1.46 -7.66 -31.30
C ALA A 205 0.97 -6.76 -30.14
N LEU A 206 1.87 -6.41 -29.20
CA LEU A 206 1.59 -5.54 -28.05
C LEU A 206 1.77 -4.05 -28.39
N MET A 207 2.63 -3.71 -29.35
CA MET A 207 2.85 -2.32 -29.80
C MET A 207 1.65 -1.74 -30.55
N ASN A 208 0.79 -2.58 -31.14
CA ASN A 208 -0.45 -2.13 -31.78
C ASN A 208 -1.44 -1.47 -30.82
N ASP A 209 -1.44 -1.82 -29.52
CA ASP A 209 -2.37 -1.22 -28.55
C ASP A 209 -1.96 0.21 -28.14
N TYR A 210 -0.65 0.51 -28.12
CA TYR A 210 -0.18 1.86 -27.81
C TYR A 210 -0.50 2.84 -28.94
N GLN A 211 -0.29 2.40 -30.18
CA GLN A 211 -0.62 3.18 -31.36
C GLN A 211 -2.13 3.34 -31.54
N SER A 212 -2.93 2.31 -31.20
CA SER A 212 -4.40 2.37 -31.26
C SER A 212 -5.01 3.26 -30.17
N GLU A 213 -4.45 3.30 -28.95
CA GLU A 213 -4.87 4.24 -27.90
C GLU A 213 -4.48 5.69 -28.26
N ILE A 214 -3.30 5.90 -28.88
CA ILE A 214 -2.90 7.21 -29.42
C ILE A 214 -3.78 7.63 -30.62
N ASP A 215 -4.12 6.71 -31.51
CA ASP A 215 -4.99 6.97 -32.67
C ASP A 215 -6.45 7.21 -32.24
N LEU A 216 -6.95 6.53 -31.20
CA LEU A 216 -8.26 6.81 -30.60
C LEU A 216 -8.29 8.20 -29.95
N ILE A 217 -7.22 8.60 -29.26
CA ILE A 217 -7.07 9.94 -28.67
C ILE A 217 -6.94 11.01 -29.78
N SER A 218 -6.37 10.66 -30.92
CA SER A 218 -6.14 11.57 -32.05
C SER A 218 -7.34 11.73 -33.00
N ARG A 219 -8.33 10.82 -32.97
CA ARG A 219 -9.50 10.82 -33.88
C ARG A 219 -10.77 11.49 -33.34
N GLY A 220 -10.79 11.99 -32.10
CA GLY A 220 -11.73 13.05 -31.72
C GLY A 220 -13.23 12.73 -31.65
N ASP A 221 -13.65 11.49 -31.39
CA ASP A 221 -15.07 11.16 -31.23
C ASP A 221 -15.55 11.24 -29.77
N TRP A 222 -15.99 12.44 -29.35
CA TRP A 222 -16.50 12.75 -28.01
C TRP A 222 -17.94 12.28 -27.72
N GLN A 223 -18.57 11.44 -28.55
CA GLN A 223 -20.03 11.22 -28.46
C GLN A 223 -20.51 9.98 -27.68
N CYS A 224 -19.66 9.14 -27.08
CA CYS A 224 -20.14 7.94 -26.37
C CYS A 224 -20.07 7.98 -24.82
N LEU A 225 -19.81 9.14 -24.20
CA LEU A 225 -19.73 9.25 -22.73
C LEU A 225 -20.79 10.16 -22.06
N GLU A 226 -21.82 10.58 -22.80
CA GLU A 226 -22.84 11.50 -22.25
C GLU A 226 -24.15 10.83 -21.78
N LYS A 227 -24.38 9.53 -22.02
CA LYS A 227 -25.67 8.89 -21.69
C LYS A 227 -25.79 8.29 -20.27
N ASN A 228 -24.82 8.47 -19.38
CA ASN A 228 -24.86 7.91 -18.02
C ASN A 228 -24.79 8.94 -16.87
N PHE A 229 -25.04 10.22 -17.13
CA PHE A 229 -25.08 11.25 -16.08
C PHE A 229 -26.48 11.63 -15.57
N ASN A 230 -27.52 10.85 -15.90
CA ASN A 230 -28.86 11.05 -15.36
C ASN A 230 -29.43 9.75 -14.77
N ARG A 231 -28.95 9.38 -13.57
CA ARG A 231 -29.67 8.51 -12.63
C ARG A 231 -29.54 9.12 -11.25
N GLN A 232 -30.66 9.58 -10.70
CA GLN A 232 -30.75 10.01 -9.31
C GLN A 232 -30.25 8.89 -8.39
N PRO A 233 -29.51 9.21 -7.30
CA PRO A 233 -29.07 8.21 -6.35
C PRO A 233 -30.28 7.61 -5.60
N PRO A 234 -30.22 6.34 -5.17
CA PRO A 234 -31.28 5.74 -4.38
C PRO A 234 -31.37 6.43 -3.00
N ALA A 235 -32.59 6.54 -2.48
CA ALA A 235 -32.89 7.12 -1.18
C ALA A 235 -32.09 6.44 -0.05
N PRO A 236 -31.53 7.20 0.92
CA PRO A 236 -30.82 6.62 2.05
C PRO A 236 -31.79 6.02 3.06
N GLY A 237 -31.70 4.71 3.25
CA GLY A 237 -32.33 4.00 4.37
C GLY A 237 -31.49 4.12 5.65
N LYS A 238 -32.11 4.70 6.67
CA LYS A 238 -31.86 4.56 8.13
C LYS A 238 -30.41 4.65 8.62
N ASP A 239 -29.94 5.89 8.77
CA ASP A 239 -29.22 6.41 9.95
C ASP A 239 -29.26 7.95 9.85
N ALA A 240 -30.40 8.52 10.21
CA ALA A 240 -30.74 9.92 9.95
C ALA A 240 -30.49 10.86 11.14
N SER A 241 -30.03 10.37 12.30
CA SER A 241 -29.84 11.22 13.48
C SER A 241 -28.48 11.92 13.54
N ASP A 242 -27.42 11.40 12.93
CA ASP A 242 -26.05 11.89 13.17
C ASP A 242 -25.50 12.89 12.13
N LYS A 243 -26.31 13.24 11.11
CA LYS A 243 -25.94 14.24 10.08
C LYS A 243 -26.47 15.64 10.35
N THR A 244 -27.42 15.78 11.27
CA THR A 244 -28.00 17.07 11.66
C THR A 244 -27.11 17.71 12.71
N LEU A 245 -26.61 18.92 12.43
CA LEU A 245 -25.84 19.69 13.40
C LEU A 245 -26.83 20.27 14.43
N GLU A 246 -26.86 19.73 15.65
CA GLU A 246 -27.71 20.24 16.72
C GLU A 246 -27.13 21.56 17.28
N LEU A 247 -27.66 22.69 16.80
CA LEU A 247 -27.20 24.04 17.15
C LEU A 247 -27.93 24.66 18.37
N THR A 248 -28.71 23.86 19.09
CA THR A 248 -29.65 24.36 20.12
C THR A 248 -28.98 24.88 21.39
N SER A 249 -27.71 24.51 21.66
CA SER A 249 -26.94 25.03 22.80
C SER A 249 -25.47 25.23 22.44
N LEU A 250 -25.08 26.48 22.17
CA LEU A 250 -23.69 26.88 21.97
C LEU A 250 -23.25 27.80 23.13
N PRO A 251 -22.10 27.54 23.77
CA PRO A 251 -21.21 26.40 23.56
C PRO A 251 -21.78 25.08 24.12
N PRO A 252 -21.36 23.91 23.60
CA PRO A 252 -21.84 22.61 24.09
C PRO A 252 -21.32 22.30 25.50
N ALA A 253 -22.05 21.45 26.25
CA ALA A 253 -21.62 21.00 27.58
C ALA A 253 -20.25 20.28 27.57
N GLN A 254 -19.91 19.59 26.47
CA GLN A 254 -18.62 18.95 26.27
C GLN A 254 -17.84 19.68 25.17
N MET A 255 -16.70 20.30 25.54
CA MET A 255 -15.80 21.01 24.62
C MET A 255 -14.48 20.27 24.37
N VAL A 256 -14.41 19.00 24.76
CA VAL A 256 -13.21 18.17 24.64
C VAL A 256 -13.50 16.94 23.79
N VAL A 257 -12.66 16.72 22.77
CA VAL A 257 -12.67 15.50 21.95
C VAL A 257 -11.60 14.53 22.46
N SER A 258 -12.01 13.33 22.86
CA SER A 258 -11.12 12.28 23.33
C SER A 258 -10.60 11.42 22.18
N LEU A 259 -9.31 11.08 22.22
CA LEU A 259 -8.61 10.26 21.24
C LEU A 259 -8.14 8.95 21.87
N PRO A 260 -8.16 7.83 21.11
CA PRO A 260 -7.60 6.57 21.58
C PRO A 260 -6.07 6.65 21.72
N GLU A 261 -5.49 5.63 22.34
CA GLU A 261 -4.05 5.57 22.60
C GLU A 261 -3.24 5.73 21.32
N ASN A 262 -2.29 6.68 21.33
CA ASN A 262 -1.51 7.02 20.15
C ASN A 262 -0.11 7.53 20.49
N ALA A 263 0.75 7.53 19.47
CA ALA A 263 2.18 7.83 19.57
C ALA A 263 2.53 9.27 19.97
N THR A 264 1.59 10.22 19.93
CA THR A 264 1.87 11.63 20.27
C THR A 264 1.66 11.95 21.74
N GLY A 265 1.19 10.98 22.54
CA GLY A 265 0.82 11.19 23.96
C GLY A 265 -0.44 12.03 24.18
N ARG A 266 -0.97 12.71 23.15
CA ARG A 266 -2.18 13.54 23.26
C ARG A 266 -3.42 12.66 23.26
N ARG A 267 -4.26 12.82 24.28
CA ARG A 267 -5.51 12.07 24.46
C ARG A 267 -6.74 12.96 24.41
N ASN A 268 -6.62 14.24 24.74
CA ASN A 268 -7.73 15.17 24.81
C ASN A 268 -7.43 16.38 23.94
N LEU A 269 -8.38 16.76 23.09
CA LEU A 269 -8.33 17.93 22.23
C LEU A 269 -9.33 18.96 22.78
N ASP A 270 -8.80 20.01 23.36
CA ASP A 270 -9.60 21.05 24.03
C ASP A 270 -9.97 22.19 23.07
N PHE A 271 -11.25 22.56 23.04
CA PHE A 271 -11.82 23.64 22.25
C PHE A 271 -12.30 24.83 23.08
N ALA A 272 -12.28 24.76 24.42
CA ALA A 272 -12.90 25.75 25.30
C ALA A 272 -12.49 27.19 24.98
N LYS A 273 -11.19 27.42 24.72
CA LYS A 273 -10.64 28.74 24.37
C LYS A 273 -11.12 29.33 23.04
N HIS A 274 -11.77 28.54 22.19
CA HIS A 274 -12.21 28.96 20.86
C HIS A 274 -13.67 29.43 20.85
N TYR A 275 -14.49 28.98 21.80
CA TYR A 275 -15.87 29.47 21.99
C TYR A 275 -15.89 30.88 22.59
N GLY A 276 -17.01 31.59 22.41
CA GLY A 276 -17.19 32.97 22.87
C GLY A 276 -16.49 34.03 22.00
N ASN A 277 -16.01 33.65 20.80
CA ASN A 277 -15.20 34.53 19.93
C ASN A 277 -15.92 34.87 18.60
N GLY A 278 -17.26 34.82 18.59
CA GLY A 278 -18.08 35.18 17.42
C GLY A 278 -18.03 34.16 16.26
N CYS A 279 -17.43 32.98 16.45
CA CYS A 279 -17.39 31.92 15.45
C CYS A 279 -17.82 30.56 16.02
N ASP A 280 -18.64 30.58 17.07
CA ASP A 280 -18.97 29.42 17.89
C ASP A 280 -19.65 28.29 17.12
N VAL A 281 -20.47 28.62 16.11
CA VAL A 281 -21.07 27.67 15.17
C VAL A 281 -19.98 26.91 14.39
N VAL A 282 -18.94 27.62 13.93
CA VAL A 282 -17.80 27.04 13.20
C VAL A 282 -16.93 26.20 14.14
N VAL A 283 -16.68 26.69 15.36
CA VAL A 283 -15.94 25.96 16.40
C VAL A 283 -16.65 24.64 16.69
N TYR A 284 -17.97 24.67 16.90
CA TYR A 284 -18.77 23.48 17.14
C TYR A 284 -18.78 22.50 15.96
N ALA A 285 -18.95 22.98 14.74
CA ALA A 285 -18.90 22.12 13.56
C ALA A 285 -17.53 21.45 13.38
N THR A 286 -16.43 22.16 13.60
CA THR A 286 -15.08 21.58 13.53
C THR A 286 -14.79 20.62 14.69
N GLN A 287 -15.30 20.90 15.89
CA GLN A 287 -15.25 19.98 17.03
C GLN A 287 -16.00 18.68 16.72
N ARG A 288 -17.23 18.77 16.20
CA ARG A 288 -18.05 17.62 15.83
C ARG A 288 -17.40 16.80 14.71
N ALA A 289 -16.80 17.46 13.72
CA ALA A 289 -16.03 16.79 12.67
C ALA A 289 -14.85 15.97 13.24
N LEU A 290 -14.09 16.53 14.21
CA LEU A 290 -13.02 15.77 14.84
C LEU A 290 -13.52 14.65 15.75
N ASP A 291 -14.66 14.83 16.44
CA ASP A 291 -15.29 13.78 17.24
C ASP A 291 -15.72 12.59 16.36
N LEU A 292 -16.40 12.85 15.24
CA LEU A 292 -16.76 11.80 14.26
C LEU A 292 -15.51 11.10 13.70
N MET A 293 -14.45 11.84 13.37
CA MET A 293 -13.18 11.25 12.95
C MET A 293 -12.54 10.39 14.06
N ALA A 294 -12.63 10.80 15.32
CA ALA A 294 -12.07 10.09 16.46
C ALA A 294 -12.83 8.77 16.72
N ARG A 295 -14.16 8.79 16.60
CA ARG A 295 -15.02 7.58 16.68
C ARG A 295 -14.70 6.61 15.55
N ALA A 296 -14.66 7.09 14.31
CA ALA A 296 -14.28 6.27 13.16
C ALA A 296 -12.84 5.70 13.28
N CYS A 297 -11.93 6.46 13.89
CA CYS A 297 -10.59 5.97 14.23
C CYS A 297 -10.64 4.84 15.27
N ALA A 298 -11.46 4.96 16.32
CA ALA A 298 -11.60 3.93 17.34
C ALA A 298 -12.24 2.65 16.75
N GLU A 299 -13.31 2.78 15.97
CA GLU A 299 -14.00 1.66 15.32
C GLU A 299 -13.11 0.91 14.32
N SER A 300 -12.22 1.64 13.63
CA SER A 300 -11.33 1.06 12.63
C SER A 300 -9.94 0.69 13.15
N ASP A 301 -9.69 0.75 14.46
CA ASP A 301 -8.34 0.58 15.07
C ASP A 301 -7.27 1.47 14.41
N GLY A 302 -7.64 2.67 13.98
CA GLY A 302 -6.76 3.62 13.29
C GLY A 302 -6.31 3.19 11.89
N LYS A 303 -6.94 2.18 11.28
CA LYS A 303 -6.61 1.68 9.93
C LYS A 303 -7.01 2.67 8.82
N THR A 304 -8.08 3.44 9.03
CA THR A 304 -8.58 4.41 8.03
C THR A 304 -7.94 5.79 8.19
N LEU A 305 -7.90 6.29 9.42
CA LEU A 305 -7.28 7.54 9.86
C LEU A 305 -6.72 7.32 11.27
N SER A 306 -5.47 7.72 11.52
CA SER A 306 -4.84 7.49 12.83
C SER A 306 -5.12 8.63 13.82
N ALA A 307 -5.26 8.32 15.10
CA ALA A 307 -5.45 9.31 16.17
C ALA A 307 -4.32 10.37 16.23
N ALA A 308 -3.08 9.99 15.90
CA ALA A 308 -1.97 10.94 15.77
C ALA A 308 -2.20 11.98 14.65
N THR A 309 -2.90 11.59 13.59
CA THR A 309 -3.25 12.50 12.49
C THR A 309 -4.37 13.44 12.90
N ILE A 310 -5.39 12.94 13.61
CA ILE A 310 -6.50 13.74 14.14
C ILE A 310 -5.98 14.79 15.15
N ALA A 311 -5.07 14.38 16.04
CA ALA A 311 -4.40 15.29 16.96
C ALA A 311 -3.66 16.42 16.22
N ARG A 312 -3.09 16.13 15.04
CA ARG A 312 -2.42 17.12 14.20
C ARG A 312 -3.40 18.07 13.49
N TYR A 313 -4.60 17.60 13.15
CA TYR A 313 -5.65 18.46 12.60
C TYR A 313 -6.05 19.57 13.58
N HIS A 314 -6.21 19.23 14.85
CA HIS A 314 -6.45 20.20 15.92
C HIS A 314 -5.25 21.14 16.14
N GLN A 315 -4.05 20.57 16.34
CA GLN A 315 -2.86 21.32 16.75
C GLN A 315 -2.26 22.24 15.70
N ASN A 316 -2.35 21.86 14.42
CA ASN A 316 -1.76 22.64 13.34
C ASN A 316 -2.84 23.34 12.50
N GLY A 317 -3.94 22.64 12.20
CA GLY A 317 -4.98 23.16 11.33
C GLY A 317 -5.90 24.12 12.07
N LEU A 318 -6.66 23.59 13.04
CA LEU A 318 -7.66 24.36 13.77
C LEU A 318 -7.06 25.45 14.66
N SER A 319 -5.88 25.21 15.23
CA SER A 319 -5.14 26.23 15.97
C SER A 319 -4.76 27.47 15.14
N ALA A 320 -4.68 27.33 13.82
CA ALA A 320 -4.45 28.45 12.89
C ALA A 320 -5.76 28.98 12.29
N PHE A 321 -6.73 28.11 12.04
CA PHE A 321 -7.99 28.47 11.37
C PHE A 321 -8.99 29.15 12.30
N LEU A 322 -9.22 28.64 13.52
CA LEU A 322 -10.23 29.19 14.43
C LEU A 322 -9.89 30.63 14.89
N PRO A 323 -8.63 31.00 15.18
CA PRO A 323 -8.28 32.40 15.42
C PRO A 323 -8.51 33.32 14.20
N PHE A 324 -8.27 32.81 12.99
CA PHE A 324 -8.61 33.53 11.76
C PHE A 324 -10.12 33.75 11.62
N CYS A 325 -10.94 32.73 11.92
CA CYS A 325 -12.40 32.86 11.97
C CYS A 325 -12.87 33.92 12.97
N ALA A 326 -12.28 33.95 14.17
CA ALA A 326 -12.59 34.97 15.18
C ALA A 326 -12.24 36.38 14.69
N THR A 327 -11.09 36.53 14.02
CA THR A 327 -10.68 37.82 13.42
C THR A 327 -11.65 38.25 12.32
N MET A 328 -12.12 37.31 11.49
CA MET A 328 -13.08 37.61 10.44
C MET A 328 -14.47 37.96 11.00
N SER A 329 -14.93 37.28 12.05
CA SER A 329 -16.17 37.65 12.75
C SER A 329 -16.09 39.07 13.31
N ALA A 330 -14.98 39.43 13.97
CA ALA A 330 -14.76 40.78 14.48
C ALA A 330 -14.76 41.83 13.35
N ALA A 331 -14.13 41.53 12.21
CA ALA A 331 -14.12 42.41 11.04
C ALA A 331 -15.52 42.58 10.41
N LEU A 332 -16.31 41.51 10.36
CA LEU A 332 -17.69 41.52 9.85
C LEU A 332 -18.68 42.13 10.85
N LYS A 333 -18.30 42.35 12.11
CA LYS A 333 -19.15 42.82 13.21
C LYS A 333 -20.41 41.99 13.41
N ARG A 334 -20.33 40.69 13.11
CA ARG A 334 -21.39 39.71 13.32
C ARG A 334 -20.79 38.32 13.54
N GLU A 335 -21.61 37.41 14.06
CA GLU A 335 -21.22 36.02 14.17
C GLU A 335 -20.99 35.39 12.79
N LEU A 336 -19.97 34.54 12.72
CA LEU A 336 -19.59 33.78 11.55
C LEU A 336 -20.47 32.52 11.44
N ARG A 337 -21.12 32.36 10.30
CA ARG A 337 -21.99 31.23 9.96
C ARG A 337 -21.24 30.20 9.10
N LEU A 338 -21.79 29.00 8.98
CA LEU A 338 -21.21 27.96 8.12
C LEU A 338 -21.26 28.33 6.64
N ASP A 339 -22.32 29.03 6.21
CA ASP A 339 -22.48 29.50 4.84
C ASP A 339 -21.44 30.57 4.44
N ASP A 340 -20.82 31.23 5.42
CA ASP A 340 -19.71 32.16 5.17
C ASP A 340 -18.41 31.44 4.78
N ILE A 341 -18.32 30.12 5.00
CA ILE A 341 -17.15 29.30 4.64
C ILE A 341 -17.26 28.89 3.17
N ASP A 342 -17.17 29.89 2.30
CA ASP A 342 -17.20 29.72 0.86
C ASP A 342 -15.80 29.73 0.25
N ARG A 343 -15.73 29.75 -1.08
CA ARG A 343 -14.44 29.79 -1.77
C ARG A 343 -13.63 31.04 -1.45
N GLN A 344 -14.27 32.20 -1.36
CA GLN A 344 -13.61 33.47 -1.10
C GLN A 344 -13.01 33.50 0.31
N PHE A 345 -13.73 32.98 1.30
CA PHE A 345 -13.26 32.83 2.68
C PHE A 345 -12.00 31.95 2.77
N ILE A 346 -11.98 30.84 2.02
CA ILE A 346 -10.81 29.95 1.94
C ILE A 346 -9.61 30.64 1.29
N ASP A 347 -9.83 31.44 0.25
CA ASP A 347 -8.76 32.21 -0.40
C ASP A 347 -8.20 33.30 0.54
N GLN A 348 -9.04 33.95 1.35
CA GLN A 348 -8.60 34.87 2.42
C GLN A 348 -7.78 34.16 3.50
N PHE A 349 -8.20 32.96 3.92
CA PHE A 349 -7.44 32.16 4.88
C PHE A 349 -6.05 31.77 4.32
N ILE A 350 -5.97 31.42 3.04
CA ILE A 350 -4.69 31.13 2.38
C ILE A 350 -3.81 32.38 2.35
N ALA A 351 -4.37 33.56 2.06
CA ALA A 351 -3.64 34.82 2.10
C ALA A 351 -3.11 35.12 3.52
N HIS A 352 -3.93 34.94 4.55
CA HIS A 352 -3.52 35.08 5.95
C HIS A 352 -2.36 34.13 6.30
N LEU A 353 -2.43 32.85 5.89
CA LEU A 353 -1.33 31.90 6.11
C LEU A 353 -0.05 32.34 5.40
N ARG A 354 -0.13 32.92 4.19
CA ARG A 354 1.05 33.41 3.45
C ARG A 354 1.73 34.60 4.11
N GLN A 355 0.95 35.43 4.81
CA GLN A 355 1.46 36.57 5.58
C GLN A 355 2.09 36.18 6.92
N SER A 356 1.93 34.92 7.35
CA SER A 356 2.53 34.46 8.61
C SER A 356 4.04 34.18 8.48
N ASP A 357 4.80 34.50 9.53
CA ASP A 357 6.28 34.36 9.59
C ASP A 357 6.81 32.92 9.60
N VAL A 358 5.94 31.91 9.41
CA VAL A 358 6.37 30.51 9.36
C VAL A 358 6.77 30.12 7.94
N ARG A 359 7.70 29.16 7.82
CA ARG A 359 8.15 28.63 6.53
C ARG A 359 6.99 28.20 5.63
N LEU A 360 7.13 28.37 4.32
CA LEU A 360 6.12 28.00 3.30
C LEU A 360 5.64 26.54 3.44
N SER A 361 6.53 25.62 3.82
CA SER A 361 6.18 24.22 4.10
C SER A 361 5.22 24.09 5.28
N SER A 362 5.39 24.90 6.33
CA SER A 362 4.53 24.94 7.51
C SER A 362 3.19 25.59 7.19
N GLN A 363 3.17 26.66 6.40
CA GLN A 363 1.93 27.29 5.91
C GLN A 363 1.08 26.27 5.13
N LYS A 364 1.69 25.52 4.20
CA LYS A 364 1.04 24.44 3.46
C LYS A 364 0.51 23.35 4.38
N VAL A 365 1.27 22.93 5.40
CA VAL A 365 0.83 21.91 6.36
C VAL A 365 -0.39 22.40 7.12
N ARG A 366 -0.38 23.63 7.66
CA ARG A 366 -1.53 24.23 8.35
C ARG A 366 -2.77 24.21 7.46
N TYR A 367 -2.67 24.72 6.24
CA TYR A 367 -3.76 24.67 5.26
C TYR A 367 -4.26 23.25 5.00
N ALA A 368 -3.37 22.30 4.71
CA ALA A 368 -3.74 20.93 4.39
C ALA A 368 -4.44 20.23 5.57
N THR A 369 -4.00 20.51 6.80
CA THR A 369 -4.64 19.98 8.01
C THR A 369 -6.01 20.62 8.28
N THR A 370 -6.17 21.92 8.02
CA THR A 370 -7.47 22.60 8.10
C THR A 370 -8.44 22.08 7.04
N LYS A 371 -7.97 21.99 5.78
CA LYS A 371 -8.74 21.47 4.65
C LYS A 371 -9.29 20.07 4.93
N ALA A 372 -8.55 19.21 5.63
CA ALA A 372 -9.03 17.88 5.97
C ALA A 372 -10.28 17.90 6.87
N VAL A 373 -10.33 18.82 7.85
CA VAL A 373 -11.51 18.99 8.72
C VAL A 373 -12.67 19.59 7.94
N LEU A 374 -12.42 20.65 7.17
CA LEU A 374 -13.45 21.30 6.36
C LEU A 374 -14.00 20.37 5.27
N ALA A 375 -13.16 19.53 4.66
CA ALA A 375 -13.62 18.54 3.69
C ALA A 375 -14.57 17.52 4.33
N ALA A 376 -14.32 17.09 5.57
CA ALA A 376 -15.25 16.22 6.29
C ALA A 376 -16.57 16.93 6.63
N MET A 377 -16.52 18.22 6.99
CA MET A 377 -17.72 19.05 7.14
C MET A 377 -18.52 19.11 5.82
N GLY A 378 -17.84 19.23 4.69
CA GLY A 378 -18.45 19.18 3.36
C GLY A 378 -19.03 17.81 3.00
N GLU A 379 -18.36 16.71 3.37
CA GLU A 379 -18.88 15.34 3.23
C GLU A 379 -20.17 15.13 4.04
N SER A 380 -20.24 15.71 5.24
CA SER A 380 -21.44 15.74 6.09
C SER A 380 -22.53 16.70 5.60
N GLY A 381 -22.24 17.53 4.60
CA GLY A 381 -23.19 18.49 4.01
C GLY A 381 -23.35 19.79 4.81
N TRP A 382 -22.44 20.09 5.74
CA TRP A 382 -22.52 21.30 6.58
C TRP A 382 -21.95 22.54 5.90
N ILE A 383 -21.07 22.37 4.89
CA ILE A 383 -20.51 23.44 4.05
C ILE A 383 -20.43 22.95 2.59
N ALA A 384 -20.23 23.86 1.64
CA ALA A 384 -20.05 23.52 0.23
C ALA A 384 -18.76 22.69 -0.03
N LYS A 385 -18.82 21.74 -0.97
CA LYS A 385 -17.72 20.78 -1.24
C LYS A 385 -16.63 21.32 -2.15
N ASP A 386 -16.97 22.28 -3.01
CA ASP A 386 -16.14 22.81 -4.10
C ASP A 386 -15.43 24.14 -3.74
N ILE A 387 -15.24 24.40 -2.45
CA ILE A 387 -14.63 25.65 -1.94
C ILE A 387 -13.09 25.65 -1.96
N PHE A 388 -12.42 24.58 -2.39
CA PHE A 388 -10.96 24.46 -2.25
C PHE A 388 -10.17 24.69 -3.56
N PRO A 389 -9.12 25.53 -3.56
CA PRO A 389 -8.19 25.66 -4.68
C PRO A 389 -7.51 24.34 -5.04
N ARG A 390 -7.24 24.14 -6.33
CA ARG A 390 -6.50 22.98 -6.85
C ARG A 390 -5.06 22.93 -6.31
N ASN A 391 -4.34 24.05 -6.28
CA ASN A 391 -2.94 24.10 -5.82
C ASN A 391 -2.58 25.43 -5.14
N PRO A 392 -2.96 25.63 -3.87
CA PRO A 392 -2.77 26.91 -3.17
C PRO A 392 -1.33 27.20 -2.74
N PHE A 393 -0.42 26.22 -2.75
CA PHE A 393 0.98 26.41 -2.38
C PHE A 393 1.91 25.80 -3.44
N PRO A 394 2.00 26.41 -4.64
CA PRO A 394 2.90 25.96 -5.69
C PRO A 394 4.35 26.05 -5.22
N ASN A 395 5.22 25.19 -5.76
CA ASN A 395 6.66 25.18 -5.46
C ASN A 395 7.07 25.01 -3.98
N SER A 396 6.14 24.66 -3.08
CA SER A 396 6.44 24.42 -1.65
C SER A 396 7.56 23.41 -1.40
N ASN A 397 7.77 22.47 -2.33
CA ASN A 397 8.80 21.46 -2.22
C ASN A 397 10.21 22.03 -2.45
N ARG A 398 10.32 23.15 -3.19
CA ARG A 398 11.59 23.85 -3.44
C ARG A 398 12.07 24.66 -2.23
N SER A 399 11.18 25.00 -1.30
CA SER A 399 11.53 25.74 -0.08
C SER A 399 12.18 24.86 1.00
N MET A 400 12.14 23.53 0.87
CA MET A 400 12.85 22.63 1.76
C MET A 400 14.25 22.35 1.21
N LYS A 401 15.28 22.93 1.83
CA LYS A 401 16.66 22.52 1.59
C LYS A 401 16.85 21.13 2.21
N GLY A 402 17.13 20.13 1.37
CA GLY A 402 17.50 18.80 1.83
C GLY A 402 18.79 18.84 2.66
N GLN A 403 19.09 17.73 3.34
CA GLN A 403 20.41 17.56 3.94
C GLN A 403 21.47 17.56 2.84
N THR A 404 22.58 18.25 3.06
CA THR A 404 23.73 18.20 2.15
C THR A 404 24.38 16.83 2.27
N ALA A 405 24.77 16.25 1.12
CA ALA A 405 25.58 15.04 1.13
C ALA A 405 26.92 15.32 1.81
N LEU A 406 27.48 14.32 2.47
CA LEU A 406 28.87 14.38 2.95
C LEU A 406 29.78 14.67 1.75
N SER A 407 30.74 15.57 1.94
CA SER A 407 31.82 15.76 0.99
C SER A 407 32.63 14.47 0.85
N GLU A 408 33.36 14.31 -0.27
CA GLU A 408 34.22 13.14 -0.48
C GLU A 408 35.23 12.92 0.67
N PRO A 409 35.91 13.96 1.21
CA PRO A 409 36.77 13.81 2.39
C PRO A 409 36.02 13.33 3.64
N GLU A 410 34.88 13.92 3.98
CA GLU A 410 34.08 13.51 5.15
C GLU A 410 33.57 12.08 4.99
N ARG A 411 33.08 11.71 3.80
CA ARG A 411 32.63 10.35 3.49
C ARG A 411 33.77 9.35 3.65
N ARG A 412 34.97 9.69 3.17
CA ARG A 412 36.15 8.82 3.29
C ARG A 412 36.56 8.63 4.74
N SER A 413 36.54 9.70 5.55
CA SER A 413 36.81 9.64 6.99
C SER A 413 35.80 8.73 7.72
N VAL A 414 34.50 8.92 7.48
CA VAL A 414 33.43 8.09 8.08
C VAL A 414 33.58 6.61 7.70
N LEU A 415 33.86 6.31 6.43
CA LEU A 415 34.06 4.92 5.98
C LEU A 415 35.30 4.28 6.62
N GLN A 416 36.37 5.05 6.86
CA GLN A 416 37.58 4.56 7.51
C GLN A 416 37.35 4.28 9.00
N ALA A 417 36.58 5.12 9.69
CA ALA A 417 36.16 4.88 11.07
C ALA A 417 35.29 3.61 11.17
N LEU A 418 34.24 3.50 10.34
CA LEU A 418 33.37 2.32 10.29
C LEU A 418 34.16 1.04 9.99
N LYS A 419 35.15 1.10 9.10
CA LYS A 419 36.03 -0.03 8.80
C LYS A 419 36.87 -0.46 10.00
N THR A 420 37.40 0.49 10.77
CA THR A 420 38.17 0.21 11.98
C THR A 420 37.30 -0.46 13.04
N ASP A 421 36.11 0.10 13.29
CA ASP A 421 35.17 -0.45 14.26
C ASP A 421 34.66 -1.84 13.84
N MET A 422 34.32 -2.03 12.56
CA MET A 422 33.89 -3.33 12.04
C MET A 422 34.97 -4.40 12.17
N ARG A 423 36.26 -4.07 12.01
CA ARG A 423 37.36 -5.01 12.27
C ARG A 423 37.43 -5.42 13.73
N ALA A 424 37.24 -4.47 14.65
CA ALA A 424 37.21 -4.76 16.08
C ALA A 424 36.02 -5.67 16.43
N ILE A 425 34.84 -5.38 15.88
CA ILE A 425 33.63 -6.20 16.05
C ILE A 425 33.85 -7.63 15.52
N ILE A 426 34.43 -7.78 14.33
CA ILE A 426 34.69 -9.11 13.74
C ILE A 426 35.66 -9.94 14.58
N LYS A 427 36.69 -9.31 15.18
CA LYS A 427 37.65 -10.00 16.06
C LYS A 427 37.06 -10.38 17.42
N GLY A 428 36.03 -9.66 17.87
CA GLY A 428 35.38 -9.90 19.15
C GLY A 428 34.48 -11.14 19.15
N SER A 429 34.26 -11.71 20.33
CA SER A 429 33.35 -12.83 20.59
C SER A 429 32.19 -12.42 21.51
N GLY A 430 31.13 -13.22 21.57
CA GLY A 430 29.96 -12.98 22.44
C GLY A 430 28.87 -12.14 21.76
N SER A 431 27.82 -11.72 22.46
CA SER A 431 26.73 -10.94 21.85
C SER A 431 27.12 -9.48 21.59
N LEU A 432 26.58 -8.89 20.51
CA LEU A 432 26.82 -7.50 20.16
C LEU A 432 26.04 -6.55 21.09
N THR A 433 26.76 -5.55 21.58
CA THR A 433 26.23 -4.41 22.33
C THR A 433 25.39 -3.48 21.44
N SER A 434 24.66 -2.54 22.06
CA SER A 434 23.89 -1.53 21.31
C SER A 434 24.78 -0.63 20.45
N GLU A 435 26.01 -0.35 20.89
CA GLU A 435 26.96 0.46 20.12
C GLU A 435 27.49 -0.29 18.90
N GLU A 436 27.88 -1.56 19.07
CA GLU A 436 28.37 -2.39 17.97
C GLU A 436 27.29 -2.66 16.91
N LEU A 437 26.03 -2.81 17.32
CA LEU A 437 24.91 -2.89 16.38
C LEU A 437 24.65 -1.58 15.64
N ALA A 438 24.86 -0.42 16.27
CA ALA A 438 24.76 0.87 15.60
C ALA A 438 25.85 1.00 14.52
N VAL A 439 27.08 0.54 14.79
CA VAL A 439 28.15 0.45 13.80
C VAL A 439 27.76 -0.47 12.64
N CYS A 440 27.22 -1.67 12.93
CA CYS A 440 26.73 -2.59 11.90
C CYS A 440 25.65 -1.95 11.02
N LEU A 441 24.69 -1.24 11.63
CA LEU A 441 23.62 -0.53 10.93
C LEU A 441 24.16 0.59 10.04
N LEU A 442 25.11 1.39 10.54
CA LEU A 442 25.75 2.47 9.77
C LEU A 442 26.55 1.90 8.60
N ALA A 443 27.26 0.78 8.79
CA ALA A 443 27.98 0.10 7.72
C ALA A 443 27.02 -0.44 6.64
N ILE A 444 25.88 -1.03 7.03
CA ILE A 444 24.82 -1.42 6.08
C ILE A 444 24.30 -0.20 5.33
N ALA A 445 23.97 0.89 6.04
CA ALA A 445 23.44 2.12 5.44
C ALA A 445 24.43 2.76 4.45
N ALA A 446 25.71 2.85 4.82
CA ALA A 446 26.76 3.40 3.98
C ALA A 446 26.96 2.62 2.66
N ARG A 447 26.67 1.32 2.66
CA ARG A 447 26.81 0.44 1.49
C ARG A 447 25.54 0.32 0.66
N THR A 448 24.37 0.44 1.27
CA THR A 448 23.07 0.18 0.62
C THR A 448 22.30 1.43 0.27
N GLY A 449 22.52 2.54 0.98
CA GLY A 449 21.69 3.74 0.90
C GLY A 449 20.28 3.53 1.47
N ILE A 450 20.07 2.48 2.28
CA ILE A 450 18.77 2.21 2.90
C ILE A 450 18.37 3.35 3.85
N ASN A 451 17.08 3.71 3.85
CA ASN A 451 16.56 4.72 4.78
C ASN A 451 16.63 4.22 6.24
N PRO A 452 16.77 5.10 7.23
CA PRO A 452 16.93 4.71 8.64
C PRO A 452 15.81 3.79 9.16
N THR A 453 14.55 4.14 8.91
CA THR A 453 13.41 3.36 9.43
C THR A 453 13.35 1.94 8.84
N PRO A 454 13.38 1.72 7.51
CA PRO A 454 13.49 0.36 6.96
C PRO A 454 14.72 -0.42 7.41
N ALA A 455 15.85 0.25 7.66
CA ALA A 455 17.08 -0.38 8.09
C ALA A 455 16.98 -0.94 9.53
N LEU A 456 16.35 -0.17 10.41
CA LEU A 456 16.07 -0.60 11.79
C LEU A 456 15.06 -1.73 11.83
N GLU A 457 14.11 -1.74 10.89
CA GLU A 457 13.01 -2.70 10.82
C GLU A 457 13.34 -3.93 9.95
N LEU A 458 14.62 -4.15 9.62
CA LEU A 458 15.03 -5.36 8.91
C LEU A 458 14.63 -6.60 9.72
N LEU A 459 13.98 -7.53 9.04
CA LEU A 459 13.59 -8.82 9.60
C LEU A 459 14.77 -9.80 9.60
N THR A 460 14.69 -10.87 10.39
CA THR A 460 15.73 -11.91 10.44
C THR A 460 15.92 -12.64 9.11
N ASP A 461 14.91 -12.67 8.25
CA ASP A 461 14.92 -13.23 6.89
C ASP A 461 15.14 -12.16 5.81
N CYS A 462 15.60 -10.96 6.18
CA CYS A 462 15.82 -9.86 5.24
C CYS A 462 16.87 -10.17 4.16
N LEU A 463 17.76 -11.13 4.39
CA LEU A 463 18.78 -11.53 3.43
C LEU A 463 18.36 -12.86 2.76
N GLN A 464 18.04 -12.79 1.47
CA GLN A 464 17.56 -13.94 0.69
C GLN A 464 18.50 -14.26 -0.47
N PRO A 465 18.66 -15.53 -0.88
CA PRO A 465 19.44 -15.87 -2.07
C PRO A 465 18.89 -15.16 -3.31
N HIS A 466 19.77 -14.65 -4.19
CA HIS A 466 19.32 -14.02 -5.42
C HIS A 466 18.71 -15.06 -6.35
N PRO A 467 17.52 -14.80 -6.93
CA PRO A 467 16.74 -15.81 -7.65
C PRO A 467 17.36 -16.34 -8.96
N ILE A 468 18.51 -15.82 -9.38
CA ILE A 468 19.10 -16.06 -10.72
C ILE A 468 20.61 -16.26 -10.59
N LYS A 469 21.27 -15.37 -9.85
CA LYS A 469 22.70 -15.35 -9.65
C LYS A 469 23.05 -16.05 -8.34
N SER A 470 23.60 -17.26 -8.42
CA SER A 470 23.95 -18.08 -7.25
C SER A 470 25.02 -17.44 -6.35
N ASP A 471 25.82 -16.51 -6.89
CA ASP A 471 26.85 -15.72 -6.19
C ASP A 471 26.28 -14.47 -5.50
N ARG A 472 24.96 -14.27 -5.48
CA ARG A 472 24.34 -13.03 -5.00
C ARG A 472 23.25 -13.26 -3.99
N TYR A 473 23.00 -12.22 -3.21
CA TYR A 473 21.90 -12.11 -2.28
C TYR A 473 21.00 -10.93 -2.63
N VAL A 474 19.87 -10.88 -1.95
CA VAL A 474 18.86 -9.85 -2.04
C VAL A 474 18.53 -9.40 -0.62
N LEU A 475 18.71 -8.11 -0.36
CA LEU A 475 18.25 -7.46 0.86
C LEU A 475 16.82 -6.97 0.68
N VAL A 476 15.93 -7.48 1.52
CA VAL A 476 14.50 -7.16 1.56
C VAL A 476 14.24 -6.27 2.77
N SER A 477 13.67 -5.09 2.53
CA SER A 477 13.31 -4.12 3.56
C SER A 477 11.90 -3.59 3.34
N PHE A 478 11.25 -3.12 4.39
CA PHE A 478 9.87 -2.64 4.31
C PHE A 478 9.77 -1.14 4.60
N LYS A 479 9.16 -0.39 3.68
CA LYS A 479 8.86 1.04 3.84
C LYS A 479 7.41 1.19 4.29
N ARG A 480 7.22 1.55 5.56
CA ARG A 480 5.88 1.87 6.13
C ARG A 480 5.14 2.92 5.32
N ARG A 481 5.85 3.99 4.93
CA ARG A 481 5.30 5.04 4.07
C ARG A 481 5.19 4.50 2.64
N GLY A 482 3.96 4.20 2.22
CA GLY A 482 3.67 3.60 0.91
C GLY A 482 3.46 2.09 0.94
N ASN A 483 3.54 1.44 2.11
CA ASN A 483 3.33 -0.01 2.28
C ASN A 483 4.08 -0.85 1.24
N ALA A 484 5.36 -0.50 1.03
CA ALA A 484 6.15 -0.99 -0.09
C ALA A 484 7.36 -1.78 0.39
N THR A 485 7.55 -2.96 -0.19
CA THR A 485 8.77 -3.76 -0.01
C THR A 485 9.84 -3.25 -0.97
N HIS A 486 11.01 -2.91 -0.42
CA HIS A 486 12.18 -2.49 -1.18
C HIS A 486 13.21 -3.62 -1.21
N ILE A 487 13.72 -3.90 -2.41
CA ILE A 487 14.53 -5.08 -2.71
C ILE A 487 15.82 -4.60 -3.37
N GLN A 488 16.98 -4.98 -2.82
CA GLN A 488 18.29 -4.59 -3.34
C GLN A 488 19.17 -5.81 -3.54
N SER A 489 19.77 -5.96 -4.73
CA SER A 489 20.76 -7.03 -4.97
C SER A 489 22.09 -6.68 -4.31
N LEU A 490 22.67 -7.67 -3.62
CA LEU A 490 23.98 -7.63 -2.99
C LEU A 490 24.87 -8.70 -3.61
N ARG A 491 26.18 -8.46 -3.67
CA ARG A 491 27.15 -9.52 -3.98
C ARG A 491 27.40 -10.35 -2.72
N ARG A 492 28.11 -11.47 -2.86
CA ARG A 492 28.78 -12.14 -1.75
C ARG A 492 30.28 -12.18 -2.05
N ALA A 493 31.12 -11.67 -1.15
CA ALA A 493 32.56 -11.87 -1.26
C ALA A 493 32.92 -13.35 -0.94
N ALA A 494 33.81 -13.95 -1.73
CA ALA A 494 34.17 -15.37 -1.64
C ALA A 494 35.20 -15.67 -0.53
N ASP A 495 36.10 -14.73 -0.22
CA ASP A 495 37.24 -15.00 0.66
C ASP A 495 37.14 -14.31 2.02
N VAL A 496 37.39 -15.11 3.06
CA VAL A 496 37.54 -14.68 4.47
C VAL A 496 38.76 -13.76 4.64
N GLU A 497 39.80 -13.90 3.81
CA GLU A 497 41.03 -13.08 3.95
C GLU A 497 40.91 -11.65 3.37
N SER A 498 40.01 -11.43 2.41
CA SER A 498 39.67 -10.08 1.91
C SER A 498 39.01 -9.19 2.99
N MET A 499 38.65 -9.75 4.15
CA MET A 499 37.90 -9.10 5.23
C MET A 499 38.73 -8.16 6.10
N VAL A 500 40.06 -8.27 6.08
CA VAL A 500 40.93 -7.44 6.93
C VAL A 500 41.29 -6.13 6.24
N SER A 501 41.17 -6.01 4.91
CA SER A 501 41.63 -4.83 4.14
C SER A 501 40.53 -3.83 3.76
N ALA A 502 39.22 -4.15 3.87
CA ALA A 502 38.09 -3.30 3.46
C ALA A 502 36.87 -3.36 4.42
N LEU A 503 35.86 -2.50 4.22
CA LEU A 503 34.59 -2.59 4.97
C LEU A 503 33.85 -3.89 4.57
N PRO A 504 33.31 -4.68 5.52
CA PRO A 504 32.67 -5.95 5.22
C PRO A 504 31.46 -5.81 4.28
N ASP A 505 31.19 -6.86 3.51
CA ASP A 505 29.99 -6.92 2.66
C ASP A 505 28.72 -6.99 3.51
N VAL A 506 27.65 -6.38 3.03
CA VAL A 506 26.36 -6.21 3.74
C VAL A 506 25.79 -7.55 4.17
N ALA A 507 25.86 -8.57 3.30
CA ALA A 507 25.42 -9.92 3.61
C ALA A 507 26.14 -10.49 4.84
N ARG A 508 27.45 -10.26 4.95
CA ARG A 508 28.26 -10.76 6.05
C ARG A 508 28.01 -10.02 7.36
N ILE A 509 27.76 -8.71 7.30
CA ILE A 509 27.37 -7.91 8.47
C ILE A 509 26.04 -8.43 9.03
N ILE A 510 25.07 -8.73 8.14
CA ILE A 510 23.77 -9.26 8.55
C ILE A 510 23.92 -10.66 9.15
N ASP A 511 24.71 -11.55 8.54
CA ASP A 511 24.95 -12.89 9.10
C ASP A 511 25.64 -12.82 10.47
N LEU A 512 26.63 -11.93 10.64
CA LEU A 512 27.30 -11.70 11.93
C LEU A 512 26.32 -11.28 13.02
N VAL A 513 25.42 -10.33 12.71
CA VAL A 513 24.37 -9.88 13.63
C VAL A 513 23.38 -11.00 13.95
N ARG A 514 22.98 -11.77 12.92
CA ARG A 514 22.07 -12.91 13.09
C ARG A 514 22.67 -13.94 14.05
N GLU A 515 23.94 -14.30 13.86
CA GLU A 515 24.65 -15.28 14.67
C GLU A 515 24.87 -14.78 16.10
N ARG A 516 25.54 -13.64 16.28
CA ARG A 516 25.97 -13.17 17.62
C ARG A 516 24.82 -12.75 18.54
N ASN A 517 23.68 -12.33 17.98
CA ASN A 517 22.52 -11.88 18.76
C ASN A 517 21.35 -12.87 18.74
N ASP A 518 21.56 -14.13 18.30
CA ASP A 518 20.47 -15.12 18.24
C ASP A 518 19.84 -15.41 19.61
N THR A 519 20.67 -15.68 20.61
CA THR A 519 20.21 -15.99 21.97
C THR A 519 19.44 -14.83 22.62
N ILE A 520 19.91 -13.59 22.43
CA ILE A 520 19.23 -12.36 22.89
C ILE A 520 17.89 -12.17 22.17
N ARG A 521 17.87 -12.45 20.86
CA ARG A 521 16.66 -12.29 20.05
C ARG A 521 15.59 -13.28 20.47
N GLN A 522 15.95 -14.55 20.68
CA GLN A 522 15.04 -15.62 21.12
C GLN A 522 14.42 -15.34 22.50
N SER A 523 15.16 -14.70 23.42
CA SER A 523 14.68 -14.31 24.75
C SER A 523 13.88 -13.00 24.77
N SER A 524 13.75 -12.30 23.64
CA SER A 524 13.00 -11.05 23.52
C SER A 524 11.63 -11.22 22.84
N ASN A 525 10.71 -10.28 23.07
CA ASN A 525 9.45 -10.18 22.32
C ASN A 525 9.65 -9.71 20.86
N SER A 526 10.88 -9.43 20.45
CA SER A 526 11.26 -8.87 19.14
C SER A 526 11.95 -9.91 18.24
N ARG A 527 11.58 -11.20 18.37
CA ARG A 527 12.23 -12.33 17.67
C ARG A 527 12.38 -12.19 16.15
N ARG A 528 11.49 -11.41 15.52
CA ARG A 528 11.43 -11.23 14.07
C ARG A 528 12.39 -10.16 13.55
N PHE A 529 12.90 -9.27 14.40
CA PHE A 529 13.78 -8.18 13.98
C PHE A 529 15.24 -8.61 14.04
N CYS A 530 16.00 -8.28 13.00
CA CYS A 530 17.42 -8.65 12.88
C CYS A 530 18.27 -7.94 13.96
N LEU A 531 18.01 -6.66 14.21
CA LEU A 531 18.74 -5.81 15.13
C LEU A 531 18.03 -5.78 16.49
N SER A 532 18.40 -6.66 17.42
CA SER A 532 17.79 -6.78 18.76
C SER A 532 18.83 -6.78 19.89
N THR A 533 18.54 -6.06 20.99
CA THR A 533 19.37 -5.95 22.21
C THR A 533 18.54 -6.18 23.49
N ARG A 534 19.18 -6.53 24.61
CA ARG A 534 18.55 -6.63 25.94
C ARG A 534 18.23 -5.23 26.49
N ALA A 535 16.98 -4.91 26.82
CA ALA A 535 16.58 -3.65 27.47
C ALA A 535 17.37 -3.37 28.77
N TYR A 536 17.79 -2.12 28.97
CA TYR A 536 18.21 -1.66 30.31
C TYR A 536 17.02 -1.71 31.28
N PRO A 537 17.25 -2.02 32.57
CA PRO A 537 16.20 -2.01 33.58
C PRO A 537 15.60 -0.60 33.69
N GLY A 538 14.26 -0.49 33.66
CA GLY A 538 13.55 0.78 33.93
C GLY A 538 12.85 1.46 32.75
N LYS A 539 12.80 0.88 31.54
CA LYS A 539 11.94 1.36 30.45
C LYS A 539 11.04 0.24 29.91
N THR A 540 9.78 0.59 29.66
CA THR A 540 8.71 -0.31 29.22
C THR A 540 9.15 -1.18 28.04
N PRO A 541 8.94 -2.51 28.09
CA PRO A 541 9.22 -3.38 26.96
C PRO A 541 8.15 -3.18 25.89
N GLY A 542 8.41 -2.29 24.93
CA GLY A 542 7.51 -2.06 23.82
C GLY A 542 7.85 -0.80 23.03
N LYS A 543 8.11 -0.98 21.73
CA LYS A 543 8.31 0.05 20.68
C LYS A 543 9.59 0.88 20.77
N TRP A 544 10.60 0.47 19.99
CA TRP A 544 11.45 1.27 19.08
C TRP A 544 12.06 2.63 19.50
N ALA A 545 12.03 3.05 20.77
CA ALA A 545 12.46 4.39 21.18
C ALA A 545 13.66 4.43 22.15
N GLY A 546 14.15 3.28 22.64
CA GLY A 546 15.19 3.26 23.66
C GLY A 546 16.62 3.48 23.15
N TRP A 547 16.97 2.90 22.00
CA TRP A 547 18.37 2.58 21.68
C TRP A 547 19.07 3.52 20.69
N LEU A 548 18.34 4.24 19.86
CA LEU A 548 18.93 5.30 19.03
C LEU A 548 19.15 6.60 19.80
N ASN A 549 18.34 6.83 20.84
CA ASN A 549 18.56 7.91 21.79
C ASN A 549 19.78 7.66 22.70
N THR A 550 20.38 6.46 22.66
CA THR A 550 21.61 6.10 23.38
C THR A 550 22.86 6.09 22.49
N LEU A 551 22.81 6.66 21.27
CA LEU A 551 24.04 7.17 20.66
C LEU A 551 24.52 8.33 21.54
N SER A 552 25.27 7.97 22.58
CA SER A 552 25.78 8.94 23.53
C SER A 552 26.60 9.98 22.76
N PRO A 553 26.65 11.24 23.22
CA PRO A 553 27.58 12.22 22.71
C PRO A 553 29.04 11.72 22.73
N ALA A 554 29.38 10.67 23.49
CA ALA A 554 30.70 10.02 23.46
C ALA A 554 30.87 9.10 22.23
N ALA A 555 29.85 8.32 21.85
CA ALA A 555 29.85 7.51 20.63
C ALA A 555 29.92 8.38 19.37
N LEU A 556 29.22 9.52 19.34
CA LEU A 556 29.32 10.51 18.26
C LEU A 556 30.62 11.32 18.31
N ARG A 557 31.22 11.53 19.49
CA ARG A 557 32.52 12.21 19.61
C ARG A 557 33.66 11.42 18.96
N ARG A 558 33.63 10.08 18.97
CA ARG A 558 34.59 9.24 18.21
C ARG A 558 34.54 9.48 16.69
N PHE A 559 33.37 9.85 16.14
CA PHE A 559 33.25 10.24 14.73
C PHE A 559 33.74 11.68 14.49
N SER A 560 33.65 12.57 15.47
CA SER A 560 34.17 13.95 15.36
C SER A 560 35.69 14.05 15.48
N THR A 561 36.36 13.12 16.17
CA THR A 561 37.83 13.11 16.31
C THR A 561 38.56 12.73 15.03
N GLY A 562 37.87 12.19 14.01
CA GLY A 562 38.41 11.98 12.66
C GLY A 562 38.10 13.10 11.66
N ILE A 563 37.55 14.24 12.13
CA ILE A 563 37.17 15.41 11.31
C ILE A 563 38.07 16.62 11.64
N ARG A 564 39.22 16.42 12.28
CA ARG A 564 40.28 17.44 12.32
C ARG A 564 41.34 17.17 11.27
#